data_AF-A0A0D7E5V3-F1
#
_entry.id   AF-A0A0D7E5V3-F1
#
_cell.length_a   1.000
_cell.length_b   1.000
_cell.length_c   1.000
_cell.angle_alpha   90.00
_cell.angle_beta   90.00
_cell.angle_gamma   90.00
#
_symmetry.space_group_name_H-M   'P 1'
#
loop_
_entity.id
_entity.type
_entity.pdbx_description
1 polymer ?
#
loop_
_entity_poly.entity_id
_entity_poly.type
_entity_poly.pdbx_seq_one_letter_code
_entity_poly.pdbx_strand_id
1 'polypeptide(L)'
;LPAAYDPFEQAVRAVVGQQVTVKAAVTITRRLVERLGEPLQDALPGLEMLFPTAQAIADDPLDNIGMPSKRAQALRRLAAAVAEGALQLHVEDGADALVQRLCELPGIGPWTAEYIALRGFGVADAFPAADLGLLKAPMWGADGISAKALARRAEAWRPWRAYAAIHIWDNYSKAAKGG
;
A
#
# COMPACT_ATOMS: atom_id res chain seq x y z
N LEU A 1 -0.16 -14.78 -5.03
CA LEU A 1 -0.49 -13.43 -4.53
C LEU A 1 -0.24 -12.43 -5.65
N PRO A 2 -1.19 -11.53 -5.99
CA PRO A 2 -0.88 -10.42 -6.89
C PRO A 2 0.09 -9.48 -6.19
N ALA A 3 1.34 -9.48 -6.67
CA ALA A 3 2.38 -8.55 -6.26
C ALA A 3 2.60 -7.51 -7.36
N ALA A 4 3.04 -6.32 -6.97
CA ALA A 4 3.42 -5.25 -7.88
C ALA A 4 4.73 -5.59 -8.59
N TYR A 5 4.93 -4.95 -9.74
CA TYR A 5 6.18 -5.08 -10.49
C TYR A 5 7.32 -4.30 -9.82
N ASP A 6 7.03 -3.09 -9.34
CA ASP A 6 7.97 -2.24 -8.61
C ASP A 6 7.50 -2.05 -7.14
N PRO A 7 8.30 -2.46 -6.14
CA PRO A 7 7.98 -2.25 -4.73
C PRO A 7 7.86 -0.77 -4.34
N PHE A 8 8.62 0.13 -4.96
CA PHE A 8 8.55 1.56 -4.64
C PHE A 8 7.21 2.17 -5.06
N GLU A 9 6.80 1.96 -6.32
CA GLU A 9 5.47 2.34 -6.81
C GLU A 9 4.37 1.81 -5.90
N GLN A 10 4.48 0.54 -5.46
CA GLN A 10 3.50 -0.04 -4.55
C GLN A 10 3.49 0.62 -3.16
N ALA A 11 4.65 1.01 -2.64
CA ALA A 11 4.75 1.77 -1.40
C ALA A 11 4.11 3.16 -1.52
N VAL A 12 4.33 3.85 -2.65
CA VAL A 12 3.64 5.12 -2.96
C VAL A 12 2.13 4.93 -3.00
N ARG A 13 1.64 3.92 -3.73
CA ARG A 13 0.21 3.60 -3.83
C ARG A 13 -0.39 3.26 -2.47
N ALA A 14 0.34 2.55 -1.60
CA ALA A 14 -0.08 2.22 -0.25
C ALA A 14 -0.27 3.48 0.62
N VAL A 15 0.67 4.43 0.56
CA VAL A 15 0.56 5.71 1.28
C VAL A 15 -0.58 6.56 0.70
N VAL A 16 -0.68 6.69 -0.62
CA VAL A 16 -1.74 7.45 -1.30
C VAL A 16 -3.14 6.90 -0.95
N GLY A 17 -3.27 5.57 -0.85
CA GLY A 17 -4.51 4.87 -0.53
C GLY A 17 -4.96 4.94 0.93
N GLN A 18 -4.17 5.52 1.84
CA GLN A 18 -4.54 5.60 3.25
C GLN A 18 -5.84 6.39 3.45
N GLN A 19 -6.84 5.75 4.07
CA GLN A 19 -8.11 6.36 4.49
C GLN A 19 -8.93 6.99 3.35
N VAL A 20 -8.78 6.50 2.12
CA VAL A 20 -9.56 6.98 0.96
C VAL A 20 -10.17 5.81 0.19
N THR A 21 -11.13 6.12 -0.68
CA THR A 21 -11.69 5.12 -1.60
C THR A 21 -10.66 4.74 -2.67
N VAL A 22 -10.82 3.54 -3.25
CA VAL A 22 -10.00 3.07 -4.39
C VAL A 22 -10.03 4.09 -5.54
N LYS A 23 -11.22 4.63 -5.85
CA LYS A 23 -11.38 5.66 -6.91
C LYS A 23 -10.55 6.91 -6.63
N ALA A 24 -10.57 7.42 -5.39
CA ALA A 24 -9.77 8.58 -5.01
C ALA A 24 -8.27 8.28 -5.07
N ALA A 25 -7.83 7.11 -4.61
CA ALA A 25 -6.43 6.68 -4.68
C ALA A 25 -5.93 6.61 -6.14
N VAL A 26 -6.74 6.06 -7.05
CA VAL A 26 -6.44 6.02 -8.49
C VAL A 26 -6.32 7.43 -9.07
N THR A 27 -7.26 8.33 -8.75
CA THR A 27 -7.20 9.73 -9.22
C THR A 27 -5.94 10.45 -8.73
N ILE A 28 -5.59 10.31 -7.45
CA ILE A 28 -4.39 10.95 -6.89
C ILE A 28 -3.11 10.36 -7.51
N THR A 29 -3.07 9.04 -7.69
CA THR A 29 -1.92 8.37 -8.34
C THR A 29 -1.75 8.85 -9.78
N ARG A 30 -2.84 8.99 -10.53
CA ARG A 30 -2.79 9.54 -11.89
C ARG A 30 -2.22 10.96 -11.92
N ARG A 31 -2.66 11.84 -11.00
CA ARG A 31 -2.12 13.20 -10.88
C ARG A 31 -0.63 13.23 -10.53
N LEU A 32 -0.16 12.28 -9.72
CA LEU A 32 1.27 12.14 -9.42
C LEU A 32 2.06 11.79 -10.69
N VAL A 33 1.60 10.81 -11.47
CA VAL A 33 2.24 10.43 -12.74
C VAL A 33 2.20 11.56 -13.76
N GLU A 34 1.07 12.26 -13.89
CA GLU A 34 0.94 13.41 -14.81
C GLU A 34 1.85 14.59 -14.43
N ARG A 35 2.12 14.77 -13.13
CA ARG A 35 2.92 15.90 -12.61
C ARG A 35 4.43 15.60 -12.56
N LEU A 36 4.80 14.38 -12.19
CA LEU A 36 6.16 14.00 -11.82
C LEU A 36 6.70 12.77 -12.58
N GLY A 37 5.89 12.16 -13.44
CA GLY A 37 6.31 11.05 -14.27
C GLY A 37 7.22 11.51 -15.42
N GLU A 38 8.04 10.60 -15.91
CA GLU A 38 8.93 10.86 -17.05
C GLU A 38 8.31 10.33 -18.35
N PRO A 39 8.34 11.09 -19.47
CA PRO A 39 7.86 10.60 -20.75
C PRO A 39 8.65 9.39 -21.23
N LEU A 40 7.95 8.33 -21.63
CA LEU A 40 8.54 7.15 -22.25
C LEU A 40 8.57 7.34 -23.78
N GLN A 41 9.77 7.38 -24.35
CA GLN A 41 9.97 7.42 -25.80
C GLN A 41 9.51 6.10 -26.44
N ASP A 42 8.96 6.19 -27.66
CA ASP A 42 8.47 5.04 -28.44
C ASP A 42 7.41 4.19 -27.72
N ALA A 43 6.66 4.80 -26.80
CA ALA A 43 5.60 4.13 -26.06
C ALA A 43 4.38 3.79 -26.94
N LEU A 44 3.68 2.71 -26.55
CA LEU A 44 2.34 2.44 -27.08
C LEU A 44 1.34 3.50 -26.58
N PRO A 45 0.30 3.82 -27.36
CA PRO A 45 -0.76 4.73 -26.91
C PRO A 45 -1.36 4.29 -25.56
N GLY A 46 -1.39 5.21 -24.60
CA GLY A 46 -1.83 4.99 -23.22
C GLY A 46 -0.74 4.54 -22.23
N LEU A 47 0.51 4.37 -22.66
CA LEU A 47 1.67 3.96 -21.83
C LEU A 47 2.83 4.96 -21.90
N GLU A 48 2.55 6.23 -22.17
CA GLU A 48 3.55 7.25 -22.50
C GLU A 48 4.28 7.85 -21.29
N MET A 49 3.94 7.44 -20.06
CA MET A 49 4.49 8.01 -18.83
C MET A 49 4.98 6.91 -17.91
N LEU A 50 6.22 7.03 -17.46
CA LEU A 50 6.79 6.25 -16.38
C LEU A 50 6.25 6.73 -15.03
N PHE A 51 6.25 5.83 -14.05
CA PHE A 51 5.95 6.20 -12.67
C PHE A 51 7.03 7.17 -12.13
N PRO A 52 6.67 8.17 -11.31
CA PRO A 52 7.65 9.11 -10.76
C PRO A 52 8.75 8.41 -9.97
N THR A 53 9.99 8.88 -10.13
CA THR A 53 11.11 8.41 -9.32
C THR A 53 10.98 8.86 -7.86
N ALA A 54 11.70 8.18 -6.96
CA ALA A 54 11.76 8.58 -5.55
C ALA A 54 12.27 10.02 -5.38
N GLN A 55 13.28 10.41 -6.15
CA GLN A 55 13.82 11.78 -6.13
C GLN A 55 12.77 12.81 -6.57
N ALA A 56 12.06 12.56 -7.68
CA ALA A 56 11.03 13.48 -8.17
C ALA A 56 9.89 13.71 -7.15
N ILE A 57 9.47 12.66 -6.42
CA ILE A 57 8.47 12.78 -5.36
C ILE A 57 9.04 13.51 -4.13
N ALA A 58 10.29 13.29 -3.77
CA ALA A 58 10.93 13.94 -2.62
C ALA A 58 11.04 15.47 -2.81
N ASP A 59 11.41 15.89 -4.03
CA ASP A 59 11.68 17.30 -4.38
C ASP A 59 10.41 18.12 -4.60
N ASP A 60 9.28 17.50 -4.94
CA ASP A 60 8.01 18.21 -5.11
C ASP A 60 7.28 18.39 -3.77
N PRO A 61 6.76 19.60 -3.45
CA PRO A 61 6.04 19.84 -2.19
C PRO A 61 4.69 19.09 -2.09
N LEU A 62 4.18 18.55 -3.19
CA LEU A 62 2.90 17.86 -3.36
C LEU A 62 1.67 18.71 -3.02
N ASP A 63 1.81 20.04 -3.07
CA ASP A 63 0.70 20.96 -2.85
C ASP A 63 -0.40 20.75 -3.89
N ASN A 64 -1.66 20.82 -3.44
CA ASN A 64 -2.86 20.68 -4.25
C ASN A 64 -3.00 19.34 -5.02
N ILE A 65 -2.24 18.31 -4.68
CA ILE A 65 -2.32 16.99 -5.34
C ILE A 65 -3.65 16.26 -5.07
N GLY A 66 -4.40 16.69 -4.05
CA GLY A 66 -5.69 16.12 -3.66
C GLY A 66 -5.61 15.16 -2.47
N MET A 67 -4.62 15.34 -1.59
CA MET A 67 -4.52 14.62 -0.31
C MET A 67 -4.21 15.56 0.86
N PRO A 68 -4.54 15.20 2.11
CA PRO A 68 -4.18 15.98 3.28
C PRO A 68 -2.67 16.17 3.42
N SER A 69 -2.25 17.34 3.92
CA SER A 69 -0.82 17.70 4.05
C SER A 69 -0.01 16.65 4.82
N LYS A 70 -0.54 16.06 5.90
CA LYS A 70 0.16 15.00 6.65
C LYS A 70 0.49 13.77 5.79
N ARG A 71 -0.40 13.39 4.86
CA ARG A 71 -0.19 12.24 3.96
C ARG A 71 0.77 12.57 2.84
N ALA A 72 0.69 13.79 2.29
CA ALA A 72 1.68 14.30 1.36
C ALA A 72 3.10 14.31 1.98
N GLN A 73 3.23 14.79 3.23
CA GLN A 73 4.50 14.76 3.95
C GLN A 73 5.00 13.33 4.23
N ALA A 74 4.11 12.38 4.55
CA ALA A 74 4.50 10.98 4.73
C ALA A 74 5.02 10.37 3.43
N LEU A 75 4.36 10.65 2.30
CA LEU A 75 4.81 10.22 0.97
C LEU A 75 6.18 10.82 0.61
N ARG A 76 6.37 12.12 0.86
CA ARG A 76 7.68 12.78 0.62
C ARG A 76 8.79 12.21 1.49
N ARG A 77 8.53 11.94 2.78
CA ARG A 77 9.51 11.29 3.66
C ARG A 77 9.89 9.89 3.21
N LEU A 78 8.90 9.09 2.78
CA LEU A 78 9.14 7.78 2.19
C LEU A 78 10.03 7.89 0.96
N ALA A 79 9.69 8.79 0.04
CA ALA A 79 10.42 8.97 -1.21
C ALA A 79 11.85 9.49 -0.97
N ALA A 80 12.03 10.46 -0.08
CA ALA A 80 13.34 10.97 0.31
C ALA A 80 14.22 9.87 0.92
N ALA A 81 13.68 9.09 1.86
CA ALA A 81 14.43 8.00 2.49
C ALA A 81 14.88 6.94 1.47
N VAL A 82 14.06 6.63 0.47
CA VAL A 82 14.42 5.72 -0.63
C VAL A 82 15.47 6.34 -1.56
N ALA A 83 15.28 7.61 -1.95
CA ALA A 83 16.20 8.31 -2.85
C ALA A 83 17.61 8.48 -2.24
N GLU A 84 17.68 8.75 -0.94
CA GLU A 84 18.93 8.91 -0.18
C GLU A 84 19.55 7.55 0.23
N GLY A 85 18.86 6.43 -0.02
CA GLY A 85 19.31 5.09 0.39
C GLY A 85 19.17 4.79 1.89
N ALA A 86 18.58 5.71 2.67
CA ALA A 86 18.30 5.52 4.09
C ALA A 86 17.22 4.45 4.35
N LEU A 87 16.32 4.22 3.40
CA LEU A 87 15.35 3.12 3.40
C LEU A 87 15.56 2.23 2.18
N GLN A 88 15.94 0.98 2.43
CA GLN A 88 15.97 -0.06 1.41
C GLN A 88 14.66 -0.84 1.40
N LEU A 89 14.02 -0.92 0.24
CA LEU A 89 12.78 -1.68 0.02
C LEU A 89 13.14 -3.10 -0.46
N HIS A 90 13.37 -4.00 0.49
CA HIS A 90 13.70 -5.40 0.23
C HIS A 90 13.24 -6.31 1.38
N VAL A 91 13.24 -7.63 1.13
CA VAL A 91 12.85 -8.65 2.10
C VAL A 91 13.94 -9.70 2.35
N GLU A 92 15.19 -9.47 1.90
CA GLU A 92 16.29 -10.44 2.10
C GLU A 92 16.59 -10.70 3.58
N ASP A 93 16.41 -9.68 4.44
CA ASP A 93 16.56 -9.80 5.90
C ASP A 93 15.29 -10.33 6.59
N GLY A 94 14.26 -10.70 5.82
CA GLY A 94 12.96 -11.11 6.31
C GLY A 94 11.89 -10.00 6.28
N ALA A 95 10.63 -10.42 6.23
CA ALA A 95 9.49 -9.51 6.14
C ALA A 95 9.30 -8.63 7.40
N ASP A 96 9.57 -9.18 8.58
CA ASP A 96 9.47 -8.43 9.83
C ASP A 96 10.46 -7.26 9.88
N ALA A 97 11.67 -7.45 9.32
CA ALA A 97 12.67 -6.39 9.20
C ALA A 97 12.22 -5.27 8.25
N LEU A 98 11.62 -5.62 7.09
CA LEU A 98 11.00 -4.64 6.20
C LEU A 98 9.89 -3.85 6.92
N VAL A 99 9.01 -4.53 7.66
CA VAL A 99 7.91 -3.90 8.38
C VAL A 99 8.43 -2.94 9.45
N GLN A 100 9.48 -3.31 10.17
CA GLN A 100 10.12 -2.45 11.17
C GLN A 100 10.70 -1.18 10.54
N ARG A 101 11.55 -1.33 9.50
CA ARG A 101 12.14 -0.18 8.78
C ARG A 101 11.08 0.79 8.24
N LEU A 102 9.99 0.26 7.68
CA LEU A 102 8.88 1.08 7.19
C LEU A 102 8.17 1.83 8.32
N CYS A 103 7.96 1.18 9.48
CA CYS A 103 7.29 1.78 10.64
C CYS A 103 8.10 2.88 11.33
N GLU A 104 9.42 2.96 11.09
CA GLU A 104 10.26 4.07 11.59
C GLU A 104 9.92 5.41 10.92
N LEU A 105 9.31 5.38 9.72
CA LEU A 105 8.93 6.58 9.00
C LEU A 105 7.63 7.19 9.56
N PRO A 106 7.63 8.47 9.97
CA PRO A 106 6.41 9.13 10.46
C PRO A 106 5.31 9.15 9.40
N GLY A 107 4.15 8.59 9.74
CA GLY A 107 2.99 8.46 8.85
C GLY A 107 2.86 7.10 8.17
N ILE A 108 3.79 6.18 8.41
CA ILE A 108 3.69 4.78 8.02
C ILE A 108 3.52 3.94 9.28
N GLY A 109 2.35 3.34 9.43
CA GLY A 109 2.04 2.43 10.55
C GLY A 109 2.09 0.96 10.12
N PRO A 110 1.93 0.02 11.08
CA PRO A 110 1.99 -1.41 10.82
C PRO A 110 1.05 -1.87 9.69
N TRP A 111 -0.15 -1.29 9.59
CA TRP A 111 -1.07 -1.60 8.50
C TRP A 111 -0.47 -1.30 7.11
N THR A 112 0.13 -0.12 6.93
CA THR A 112 0.73 0.27 5.64
C THR A 112 1.95 -0.59 5.35
N ALA A 113 2.79 -0.83 6.36
CA ALA A 113 4.00 -1.64 6.21
C ALA A 113 3.69 -3.10 5.82
N GLU A 114 2.75 -3.75 6.51
CA GLU A 114 2.26 -5.10 6.17
C GLU A 114 1.60 -5.15 4.80
N TYR A 115 0.86 -4.10 4.42
CA TYR A 115 0.26 -4.02 3.09
C TYR A 115 1.33 -3.90 1.99
N ILE A 116 2.42 -3.18 2.24
CA ILE A 116 3.59 -3.11 1.34
C ILE A 116 4.30 -4.47 1.27
N ALA A 117 4.52 -5.15 2.40
CA ALA A 117 5.08 -6.50 2.37
C ALA A 117 4.23 -7.48 1.54
N LEU A 118 2.90 -7.42 1.70
CA LEU A 118 1.96 -8.27 0.97
C LEU A 118 1.92 -7.94 -0.52
N ARG A 119 1.71 -6.67 -0.90
CA ARG A 119 1.48 -6.26 -2.29
C ARG A 119 2.76 -5.91 -3.04
N GLY A 120 3.79 -5.41 -2.37
CA GLY A 120 5.06 -5.03 -3.00
C GLY A 120 5.98 -6.23 -3.19
N PHE A 121 6.00 -7.15 -2.22
CA PHE A 121 6.96 -8.26 -2.20
C PHE A 121 6.31 -9.64 -2.24
N GLY A 122 4.97 -9.72 -2.23
CA GLY A 122 4.28 -11.01 -2.27
C GLY A 122 4.52 -11.85 -1.00
N VAL A 123 4.87 -11.24 0.13
CA VAL A 123 5.14 -11.96 1.38
C VAL A 123 3.90 -12.75 1.78
N ALA A 124 4.03 -14.08 1.75
CA ALA A 124 2.93 -15.02 1.94
C ALA A 124 2.30 -14.98 3.34
N ASP A 125 3.06 -14.49 4.32
CA ASP A 125 2.62 -14.40 5.71
C ASP A 125 2.32 -12.97 6.19
N ALA A 126 2.46 -11.95 5.32
CA ALA A 126 2.13 -10.57 5.67
C ALA A 126 0.63 -10.41 5.88
N PHE A 127 0.22 -9.64 6.89
CA PHE A 127 -1.18 -9.58 7.30
C PHE A 127 -1.56 -8.23 7.96
N PRO A 128 -2.15 -7.30 7.19
CA PRO A 128 -2.57 -6.00 7.73
C PRO A 128 -3.87 -6.11 8.55
N ALA A 129 -3.80 -6.69 9.74
CA ALA A 129 -4.97 -7.07 10.56
C ALA A 129 -5.96 -5.94 10.90
N ALA A 130 -5.54 -4.67 10.80
CA ALA A 130 -6.40 -3.50 11.03
C ALA A 130 -7.14 -3.02 9.76
N ASP A 131 -7.03 -3.73 8.65
CA ASP A 131 -7.64 -3.37 7.38
C ASP A 131 -9.17 -3.41 7.44
N LEU A 132 -9.82 -2.32 7.01
CA LEU A 132 -11.28 -2.22 7.08
C LEU A 132 -12.00 -3.32 6.29
N GLY A 133 -11.48 -3.70 5.12
CA GLY A 133 -12.05 -4.78 4.31
C GLY A 133 -11.90 -6.14 5.00
N LEU A 134 -10.80 -6.35 5.72
CA LEU A 134 -10.63 -7.56 6.54
C LEU A 134 -11.57 -7.56 7.76
N LEU A 135 -11.75 -6.41 8.41
CA LEU A 135 -12.56 -6.30 9.63
C LEU A 135 -14.07 -6.31 9.34
N LYS A 136 -14.51 -5.76 8.21
CA LYS A 136 -15.92 -5.60 7.84
C LYS A 136 -16.40 -6.62 6.79
N ALA A 137 -15.62 -7.66 6.52
CA ALA A 137 -16.05 -8.73 5.65
C ALA A 137 -17.36 -9.38 6.17
N PRO A 138 -18.39 -9.56 5.33
CA PRO A 138 -19.69 -10.12 5.73
C PRO A 138 -19.62 -11.49 6.38
N MET A 139 -18.57 -12.29 6.12
CA MET A 139 -18.33 -13.57 6.79
C MET A 139 -18.22 -13.45 8.32
N TRP A 140 -18.01 -12.24 8.85
CA TRP A 140 -17.99 -11.97 10.29
C TRP A 140 -19.36 -11.54 10.86
N GLY A 141 -20.40 -11.42 10.02
CA GLY A 141 -21.69 -10.85 10.40
C GLY A 141 -21.72 -9.32 10.34
N ALA A 142 -22.86 -8.73 10.72
CA ALA A 142 -23.13 -7.29 10.57
C ALA A 142 -22.14 -6.39 11.34
N ASP A 143 -21.68 -6.83 12.51
CA ASP A 143 -20.77 -6.05 13.36
C ASP A 143 -19.31 -6.10 12.88
N GLY A 144 -18.95 -7.10 12.09
CA GLY A 144 -17.58 -7.40 11.70
C GLY A 144 -16.79 -8.11 12.81
N ILE A 145 -15.47 -8.06 12.69
CA ILE A 145 -14.52 -8.57 13.70
C ILE A 145 -13.61 -7.43 14.18
N SER A 146 -13.15 -7.47 15.44
CA SER A 146 -12.14 -6.51 15.93
C SER A 146 -10.74 -6.89 15.46
N ALA A 147 -9.86 -5.90 15.26
CA ALA A 147 -8.47 -6.14 14.85
C ALA A 147 -7.72 -7.08 15.80
N LYS A 148 -7.95 -6.96 17.11
CA LYS A 148 -7.35 -7.85 18.12
C LYS A 148 -7.83 -9.29 17.98
N ALA A 149 -9.12 -9.50 17.72
CA ALA A 149 -9.67 -10.85 17.53
C ALA A 149 -9.21 -11.45 16.19
N LEU A 150 -9.17 -10.66 15.13
CA LEU A 150 -8.69 -11.08 13.82
C LEU A 150 -7.20 -11.44 13.86
N ALA A 151 -6.36 -10.64 14.52
CA ALA A 151 -4.94 -10.94 14.69
C ALA A 151 -4.72 -12.27 15.41
N ARG A 152 -5.45 -12.55 16.50
CA ARG A 152 -5.38 -13.86 17.19
C ARG A 152 -5.82 -15.02 16.29
N ARG A 153 -6.89 -14.83 15.50
CA ARG A 153 -7.37 -15.86 14.57
C ARG A 153 -6.35 -16.12 13.46
N ALA A 154 -5.67 -15.08 13.00
CA ALA A 154 -4.72 -15.16 11.90
C ALA A 154 -3.48 -16.00 12.23
N GLU A 155 -3.12 -16.17 13.50
CA GLU A 155 -2.01 -17.05 13.91
C GLU A 155 -2.20 -18.49 13.42
N ALA A 156 -3.44 -18.99 13.35
CA ALA A 156 -3.75 -20.32 12.83
C ALA A 156 -3.57 -20.45 11.30
N TRP A 157 -3.37 -19.34 10.59
CA TRP A 157 -3.18 -19.34 9.13
C TRP A 157 -1.72 -19.21 8.72
N ARG A 158 -0.79 -19.11 9.67
CA ARG A 158 0.64 -19.11 9.36
C ARG A 158 1.06 -20.41 8.67
N PRO A 159 2.01 -20.37 7.72
CA PRO A 159 2.73 -19.19 7.21
C PRO A 159 2.06 -18.53 5.99
N TRP A 160 0.74 -18.67 5.82
CA TRP A 160 -0.01 -18.30 4.61
C TRP A 160 -1.07 -17.22 4.85
N ARG A 161 -0.89 -16.36 5.87
CA ARG A 161 -1.89 -15.35 6.27
C ARG A 161 -2.30 -14.42 5.12
N ALA A 162 -1.41 -14.10 4.20
CA ALA A 162 -1.71 -13.23 3.05
C ALA A 162 -2.74 -13.85 2.09
N TYR A 163 -2.76 -15.18 1.96
CA TYR A 163 -3.79 -15.88 1.18
C TYR A 163 -5.15 -15.80 1.85
N ALA A 164 -5.20 -15.96 3.18
CA ALA A 164 -6.42 -15.75 3.95
C ALA A 164 -6.95 -14.31 3.77
N ALA A 165 -6.05 -13.31 3.80
CA ALA A 165 -6.42 -11.91 3.54
C ALA A 165 -7.09 -11.73 2.17
N ILE A 166 -6.55 -12.35 1.10
CA ILE A 166 -7.14 -12.29 -0.25
C ILE A 166 -8.57 -12.86 -0.25
N HIS A 167 -8.79 -14.01 0.38
CA HIS A 167 -10.12 -14.62 0.44
C HIS A 167 -11.12 -13.76 1.23
N ILE A 168 -10.68 -13.13 2.33
CA ILE A 168 -11.51 -12.22 3.12
C ILE A 168 -11.85 -10.95 2.31
N TRP A 169 -10.88 -10.37 1.58
CA TRP A 169 -11.14 -9.23 0.71
C TRP A 169 -12.08 -9.55 -0.46
N ASP A 170 -12.00 -10.75 -1.03
CA ASP A 170 -12.95 -11.20 -2.05
C ASP A 170 -14.37 -11.32 -1.46
N ASN A 171 -14.50 -11.87 -0.24
CA ASN A 171 -15.76 -11.91 0.48
C ASN A 171 -16.35 -10.50 0.72
N TYR A 172 -15.52 -9.56 1.17
CA TYR A 172 -15.92 -8.16 1.34
C TYR A 172 -16.36 -7.49 0.03
N SER A 173 -15.61 -7.72 -1.05
CA SER A 173 -15.87 -7.07 -2.35
C SER A 173 -17.13 -7.58 -3.04
N LYS A 174 -17.46 -8.87 -2.91
CA LYS A 174 -18.67 -9.47 -3.50
C LYS A 174 -19.94 -8.89 -2.90
N ALA A 175 -19.97 -8.67 -1.59
CA ALA A 175 -21.12 -8.05 -0.94
C ALA A 175 -21.25 -6.56 -1.30
N ALA A 176 -20.15 -5.83 -1.44
CA ALA A 176 -20.17 -4.42 -1.85
C ALA A 176 -20.69 -4.18 -3.29
N LYS A 177 -20.71 -5.22 -4.14
CA LYS A 177 -21.25 -5.18 -5.52
C LYS A 177 -22.68 -5.69 -5.65
N GLY A 178 -23.20 -6.38 -4.63
CA GLY A 178 -24.51 -7.04 -4.64
C GLY A 178 -25.60 -6.30 -3.87
N GLY A 179 -25.35 -5.04 -3.49
CA GLY A 179 -26.30 -4.17 -2.78
C GLY A 179 -26.67 -2.94 -3.61
#